data_AF-A0A445CP40-F1
#
_entry.id   AF-A0A445CP40-F1
#
_cell.length_a   1.000
_cell.length_b   1.000
_cell.length_c   1.000
_cell.angle_alpha   90.00
_cell.angle_beta   90.00
_cell.angle_gamma   90.00
#
_symmetry.space_group_name_H-M   'P 1'
#
loop_
_entity.id
_entity.type
_entity.pdbx_description
1 polymer ?
#
loop_
_entity_poly.entity_id
_entity_poly.type
_entity_poly.pdbx_seq_one_letter_code
_entity_poly.pdbx_strand_id
1 'polypeptide(L)'
;MPPERITIKNEDEEEESPSESESESESKGSREEERCFSEHIMMRYKEEKEAKKEAFRKYLESSGAVDALTKVLVALYEQNDKPASALEFIQQKLSCPSISDYEKLQADFSDLHNKYNDLLAAHHKISKELEEMKSSHALATTSTKETTESESPKDGL
;
A
#
# COMPACT_ATOMS: atom_id res chain seq x y z
N MET A 1 18.42 67.71 100.03
CA MET A 1 17.56 66.58 100.45
C MET A 1 16.17 67.11 100.66
N PRO A 2 15.06 66.45 100.23
CA PRO A 2 14.82 65.01 99.94
C PRO A 2 14.10 64.80 98.58
N PRO A 3 13.33 63.71 98.32
CA PRO A 3 13.73 62.30 98.23
C PRO A 3 13.50 61.70 96.81
N GLU A 4 14.11 60.53 96.61
CA GLU A 4 14.01 59.69 95.42
C GLU A 4 12.63 59.07 95.20
N ARG A 5 12.31 58.82 93.91
CA ARG A 5 11.63 57.57 93.54
C ARG A 5 11.76 57.23 92.04
N ILE A 6 11.82 55.90 91.84
CA ILE A 6 11.62 55.08 90.62
C ILE A 6 12.79 55.20 89.61
N THR A 7 13.39 54.14 89.08
CA THR A 7 12.85 53.00 88.31
C THR A 7 14.00 52.01 88.06
N ILE A 8 13.80 50.72 88.36
CA ILE A 8 13.61 49.60 87.41
C ILE A 8 14.92 48.89 87.02
N LYS A 9 14.82 47.56 87.06
CA LYS A 9 15.76 46.50 86.73
C LYS A 9 16.23 46.59 85.27
N ASN A 10 17.49 46.27 85.02
CA ASN A 10 18.05 45.72 83.77
C ASN A 10 19.18 44.80 84.29
N GLU A 11 19.10 43.47 84.38
CA GLU A 11 18.78 42.45 83.36
C GLU A 11 19.56 42.69 82.06
N ASP A 12 20.77 42.12 82.10
CA ASP A 12 21.62 41.61 81.03
C ASP A 12 20.98 41.58 79.63
N GLU A 13 21.39 42.52 78.78
CA GLU A 13 21.29 42.43 77.33
C GLU A 13 22.67 42.76 76.77
N GLU A 14 23.58 41.78 76.76
CA GLU A 14 24.63 41.74 75.74
C GLU A 14 24.02 41.08 74.52
N GLU A 15 23.75 41.91 73.51
CA GLU A 15 23.22 41.50 72.22
C GLU A 15 24.20 40.58 71.48
N GLU A 16 23.87 39.29 71.43
CA GLU A 16 24.34 38.39 70.40
C GLU A 16 23.36 38.45 69.22
N SER A 17 23.84 38.97 68.10
CA SER A 17 23.06 39.23 66.89
C SER A 17 22.50 37.94 66.28
N PRO A 18 21.19 37.81 66.04
CA PRO A 18 20.65 36.68 65.28
C PRO A 18 21.06 36.77 63.81
N SER A 19 21.77 35.75 63.36
CA SER A 19 22.19 35.51 61.98
C SER A 19 21.05 35.60 60.96
N GLU A 20 21.15 36.57 60.05
CA GLU A 20 20.41 36.60 58.79
C GLU A 20 20.89 35.46 57.88
N SER A 21 20.39 34.24 58.05
CA SER A 21 20.74 33.15 57.12
C SER A 21 19.62 32.14 56.82
N GLU A 22 18.44 32.28 57.41
CA GLU A 22 17.37 31.27 57.27
C GLU A 22 16.31 31.60 56.20
N SER A 23 16.30 32.80 55.61
CA SER A 23 15.26 33.20 54.64
C SER A 23 15.62 33.03 53.15
N GLU A 24 16.88 32.74 52.81
CA GLU A 24 17.30 32.55 51.40
C GLU A 24 17.28 31.09 50.91
N SER A 25 17.10 30.11 51.81
CA SER A 25 17.14 28.69 51.48
C SER A 25 15.79 28.15 50.96
N GLU A 26 14.66 28.63 51.48
CA GLU A 26 13.33 28.17 51.07
C GLU A 26 12.94 28.64 49.65
N SER A 27 13.39 29.83 49.24
CA SER A 27 13.07 30.41 47.92
C SER A 27 13.86 29.77 46.76
N LYS A 28 15.00 29.13 47.05
CA LYS A 28 15.81 28.39 46.06
C LYS A 28 15.25 27.00 45.78
N GLY A 29 14.74 26.31 46.80
CA GLY A 29 14.12 24.99 46.68
C GLY A 29 12.92 24.98 45.73
N SER A 30 12.00 25.93 45.88
CA SER A 30 10.81 26.01 45.00
C SER A 30 11.15 26.29 43.53
N ARG A 31 12.22 27.05 43.27
CA ARG A 31 12.63 27.40 41.90
C ARG A 31 13.37 26.26 41.19
N GLU A 32 13.99 25.36 41.94
CA GLU A 32 14.61 24.13 41.41
C GLU A 32 13.58 23.01 41.26
N GLU A 33 12.62 22.90 42.18
CA GLU A 33 11.49 21.97 42.07
C GLU A 33 10.58 22.30 40.87
N GLU A 34 10.24 23.58 40.64
CA GLU A 34 9.48 24.00 39.45
C GLU A 34 10.22 23.71 38.14
N ARG A 35 11.54 23.81 38.15
CA ARG A 35 12.40 23.49 37.01
C ARG A 35 12.40 21.99 36.74
N CYS A 36 12.62 21.18 37.77
CA CYS A 36 12.57 19.72 37.70
C CYS A 36 11.19 19.22 37.26
N PHE A 37 10.12 19.82 37.78
CA PHE A 37 8.75 19.50 37.38
C PHE A 37 8.49 19.87 35.92
N SER A 38 8.88 21.06 35.47
CA SER A 38 8.76 21.47 34.07
C SER A 38 9.56 20.55 33.13
N GLU A 39 10.76 20.14 33.54
CA GLU A 39 11.62 19.24 32.78
C GLU A 39 11.03 17.82 32.69
N HIS A 40 10.43 17.31 33.77
CA HIS A 40 9.71 16.05 33.79
C HIS A 40 8.48 16.06 32.87
N ILE A 41 7.68 17.14 32.91
CA ILE A 41 6.51 17.30 32.04
C ILE A 41 6.95 17.38 30.56
N MET A 42 8.02 18.13 30.27
CA MET A 42 8.59 18.20 28.91
C MET A 42 9.16 16.85 28.44
N MET A 43 9.77 16.07 29.34
CA MET A 43 10.28 14.74 29.04
C MET A 43 9.14 13.78 28.68
N ARG A 44 8.07 13.74 29.49
CA ARG A 44 6.86 12.94 29.23
C ARG A 44 6.19 13.30 27.89
N TYR A 45 6.03 14.60 27.61
CA TYR A 45 5.44 15.06 26.35
C TYR A 45 6.28 14.64 25.14
N LYS A 46 7.60 14.69 25.27
CA LYS A 46 8.52 14.22 24.22
C LYS A 46 8.44 12.70 24.05
N GLU A 47 8.42 11.94 25.14
CA GLU A 47 8.26 10.48 25.12
C GLU A 47 6.94 10.05 24.46
N GLU A 48 5.82 10.69 24.77
CA GLU A 48 4.53 10.42 24.14
C GLU A 48 4.55 10.69 22.63
N LYS A 49 5.20 11.78 22.20
CA LYS A 49 5.37 12.11 20.78
C LYS A 49 6.23 11.08 20.06
N GLU A 50 7.34 10.66 20.66
CA GLU A 50 8.22 9.63 20.09
C GLU A 50 7.54 8.25 20.08
N ALA A 51 6.76 7.90 21.11
CA ALA A 51 5.97 6.67 21.13
C ALA A 51 4.95 6.62 20.00
N LYS A 52 4.29 7.74 19.68
CA LYS A 52 3.36 7.80 18.53
C LYS A 52 4.07 7.64 17.19
N LYS A 53 5.25 8.24 17.01
CA LYS A 53 6.07 8.05 15.81
C LYS A 53 6.55 6.60 15.67
N GLU A 54 7.01 6.02 16.76
CA GLU A 54 7.47 4.64 16.85
C GLU A 54 6.35 3.67 16.46
N ALA A 55 5.14 3.87 17.00
CA ALA A 55 3.98 3.06 16.69
C ALA A 55 3.62 3.11 15.19
N PHE A 56 3.70 4.30 14.56
CA PHE A 56 3.44 4.43 13.13
C PHE A 56 4.51 3.74 12.29
N ARG A 57 5.79 3.88 12.66
CA ARG A 57 6.88 3.18 11.98
C ARG A 57 6.68 1.66 12.06
N LYS A 58 6.43 1.15 13.26
CA LYS A 58 6.18 -0.28 13.49
C LYS A 58 4.96 -0.78 12.72
N TYR A 59 3.90 0.03 12.60
CA TYR A 59 2.73 -0.31 11.79
C TYR A 59 3.08 -0.47 10.30
N LEU A 60 3.85 0.46 9.73
CA LEU A 60 4.30 0.36 8.33
C LEU A 60 5.22 -0.83 8.09
N GLU A 61 6.07 -1.16 9.07
CA GLU A 61 6.92 -2.35 9.04
C GLU A 61 6.10 -3.63 9.15
N SER A 62 5.19 -3.74 10.13
CA SER A 62 4.40 -4.93 10.39
C SER A 62 3.33 -5.20 9.32
N SER A 63 2.80 -4.15 8.70
CA SER A 63 1.87 -4.28 7.57
C SER A 63 2.57 -4.67 6.26
N GLY A 64 3.91 -4.64 6.24
CA GLY A 64 4.69 -4.91 5.03
C GLY A 64 4.67 -3.76 4.01
N ALA A 65 4.10 -2.60 4.34
CA ALA A 65 4.06 -1.44 3.44
C ALA A 65 5.47 -0.98 3.04
N VAL A 66 6.41 -0.97 3.99
CA VAL A 66 7.82 -0.63 3.74
C VAL A 66 8.47 -1.63 2.78
N ASP A 67 8.24 -2.93 2.99
CA ASP A 67 8.80 -4.00 2.16
C ASP A 67 8.23 -3.97 0.73
N ALA A 68 6.92 -3.78 0.59
CA ALA A 68 6.26 -3.63 -0.70
C ALA A 68 6.80 -2.42 -1.48
N LEU A 69 6.88 -1.25 -0.84
CA LEU A 69 7.46 -0.06 -1.46
C LEU A 69 8.92 -0.28 -1.86
N THR A 70 9.71 -0.93 -1.00
CA THR A 70 11.11 -1.26 -1.28
C THR A 70 11.22 -2.15 -2.52
N LYS A 71 10.42 -3.20 -2.61
CA LYS A 71 10.40 -4.11 -3.78
C LYS A 71 10.04 -3.39 -5.07
N VAL A 72 9.06 -2.48 -5.05
CA VAL A 72 8.69 -1.69 -6.23
C VAL A 72 9.83 -0.78 -6.66
N LEU A 73 10.51 -0.12 -5.71
CA LEU A 73 11.65 0.75 -6.00
C LEU A 73 12.86 -0.03 -6.52
N VAL A 74 13.14 -1.22 -5.97
CA VAL A 74 14.18 -2.13 -6.48
C VAL A 74 13.83 -2.58 -7.90
N ALA A 75 12.59 -2.99 -8.16
CA ALA A 75 12.16 -3.37 -9.50
C ALA A 75 12.28 -2.21 -10.51
N LEU A 76 12.00 -0.97 -10.08
CA LEU A 76 12.20 0.22 -10.91
C LEU A 76 13.69 0.49 -11.17
N TYR A 77 14.55 0.21 -10.20
CA TYR A 77 16.00 0.36 -10.35
C TYR A 77 16.61 -0.69 -11.31
N GLU A 78 16.11 -1.93 -11.25
CA GLU A 78 16.56 -3.05 -12.08
C GLU A 78 16.05 -2.99 -13.53
N GLN A 79 15.07 -2.12 -13.83
CA GLN A 79 14.59 -1.92 -15.19
C GLN A 79 15.72 -1.40 -16.09
N ASN A 80 16.08 -2.21 -17.09
CA ASN A 80 17.12 -1.87 -18.07
C ASN A 80 16.73 -0.66 -18.94
N ASP A 81 15.43 -0.50 -19.22
CA ASP A 81 14.88 0.66 -19.92
C ASP A 81 14.00 1.44 -18.94
N LYS A 82 14.45 2.64 -18.56
CA LYS A 82 13.75 3.41 -17.52
C LYS A 82 12.40 3.86 -18.08
N PRO A 83 11.28 3.58 -17.39
CA PRO A 83 9.98 4.02 -17.84
C PRO A 83 9.97 5.55 -17.93
N ALA A 84 9.32 6.10 -18.97
CA ALA A 84 9.22 7.54 -19.18
C ALA A 84 8.60 8.28 -17.98
N SER A 85 7.75 7.58 -17.21
CA SER A 85 7.20 8.04 -15.94
C SER A 85 7.44 7.00 -14.84
N ALA A 86 8.35 7.33 -13.91
CA ALA A 86 8.56 6.52 -12.70
C ALA A 86 7.30 6.43 -11.83
N LEU A 87 6.49 7.49 -11.82
CA LEU A 87 5.27 7.55 -11.01
C LEU A 87 4.21 6.58 -11.53
N GLU A 88 4.03 6.48 -12.86
CA GLU A 88 3.09 5.52 -13.45
C GLU A 88 3.52 4.07 -13.17
N PHE A 89 4.81 3.77 -13.25
CA PHE A 89 5.33 2.44 -12.91
C PHE A 89 5.04 2.08 -11.45
N ILE A 90 5.30 3.00 -10.52
CA ILE A 90 5.04 2.79 -9.10
C ILE A 90 3.55 2.60 -8.85
N GLN A 91 2.69 3.44 -9.46
CA GLN A 91 1.25 3.30 -9.37
C GLN A 91 0.81 1.94 -9.89
N GLN A 92 1.22 1.53 -11.08
CA GLN A 92 0.85 0.23 -11.65
C GLN A 92 1.31 -0.95 -10.78
N LYS A 93 2.48 -0.86 -10.15
CA LYS A 93 3.03 -1.95 -9.34
C LYS A 93 2.44 -2.03 -7.93
N LEU A 94 1.99 -0.90 -7.37
CA LEU A 94 1.31 -0.82 -6.08
C LEU A 94 -0.21 -0.96 -6.20
N SER A 95 -0.79 -0.54 -7.32
CA SER A 95 -2.16 -0.82 -7.71
C SER A 95 -2.25 -2.31 -8.01
N CYS A 96 -2.49 -3.09 -6.96
CA CYS A 96 -2.97 -4.45 -7.11
C CYS A 96 -4.22 -4.38 -8.02
N PRO A 97 -4.22 -4.98 -9.23
CA PRO A 97 -5.47 -5.33 -9.86
C PRO A 97 -6.24 -6.09 -8.80
N SER A 98 -7.44 -5.65 -8.43
CA SER A 98 -8.09 -6.25 -7.27
C SER A 98 -8.14 -7.77 -7.48
N ILE A 99 -8.03 -8.57 -6.42
CA ILE A 99 -8.06 -10.04 -6.55
C ILE A 99 -9.28 -10.47 -7.39
N SER A 100 -10.38 -9.75 -7.25
CA SER A 100 -11.59 -9.89 -8.07
C SER A 100 -11.36 -9.59 -9.57
N ASP A 101 -10.61 -8.56 -9.93
CA ASP A 101 -10.26 -8.26 -11.33
C ASP A 101 -9.37 -9.35 -11.92
N TYR A 102 -8.42 -9.88 -11.14
CA TYR A 102 -7.55 -10.95 -11.58
C TYR A 102 -8.32 -12.26 -11.79
N GLU A 103 -9.18 -12.65 -10.85
CA GLU A 103 -10.05 -13.82 -10.96
C GLU A 103 -10.99 -13.71 -12.17
N LYS A 104 -11.60 -12.54 -12.37
CA LYS A 104 -12.51 -12.29 -13.49
C LYS A 104 -11.77 -12.34 -14.83
N LEU A 105 -10.58 -11.75 -14.91
CA LEU A 105 -9.73 -11.83 -16.10
C LEU A 105 -9.27 -13.27 -16.39
N GLN A 106 -8.97 -14.05 -15.34
CA GLN A 106 -8.59 -15.46 -15.49
C GLN A 106 -9.75 -16.32 -15.99
N ALA A 107 -10.97 -16.07 -15.51
CA ALA A 107 -12.19 -16.70 -16.02
C ALA A 107 -12.43 -16.36 -17.50
N ASP A 108 -12.37 -15.07 -17.86
CA ASP A 108 -12.54 -14.60 -19.23
C ASP A 108 -11.49 -15.21 -20.18
N PHE A 109 -10.24 -15.34 -19.72
CA PHE A 109 -9.16 -15.98 -20.46
C PHE A 109 -9.43 -17.48 -20.69
N SER A 110 -9.84 -18.20 -19.65
CA SER A 110 -10.20 -19.63 -19.74
C SER A 110 -11.36 -19.85 -20.71
N ASP A 111 -12.42 -19.05 -20.61
CA ASP A 111 -13.59 -19.14 -21.49
C ASP A 111 -13.22 -18.87 -22.95
N LEU A 112 -12.39 -17.86 -23.19
CA LEU A 112 -11.93 -17.53 -24.54
C LEU A 112 -11.04 -18.65 -25.11
N HIS A 113 -10.16 -19.22 -24.28
CA HIS A 113 -9.30 -20.33 -24.67
C HIS A 113 -10.11 -21.59 -25.03
N ASN A 114 -11.15 -21.91 -24.26
CA ASN A 114 -12.06 -23.01 -24.56
C ASN A 114 -12.78 -22.79 -25.90
N LYS A 115 -13.36 -21.59 -26.12
CA LYS A 115 -14.01 -21.25 -27.39
C LYS A 115 -13.06 -21.33 -28.58
N TYR A 116 -11.81 -20.89 -28.40
CA TYR A 116 -10.78 -21.01 -29.43
C TYR A 116 -10.51 -22.48 -29.78
N ASN A 117 -10.36 -23.35 -28.78
CA ASN A 117 -10.12 -24.78 -28.99
C ASN A 117 -11.31 -25.48 -29.65
N ASP A 118 -12.55 -25.17 -29.24
CA ASP A 118 -13.77 -25.72 -29.84
C ASP A 118 -13.89 -25.31 -31.31
N LEU A 119 -13.63 -24.03 -31.59
CA LEU A 119 -13.66 -23.51 -32.95
C LEU A 119 -12.55 -24.12 -33.81
N LEU A 120 -11.35 -24.30 -33.24
CA LEU A 120 -10.23 -24.95 -33.92
C LEU A 120 -10.55 -26.41 -34.24
N ALA A 121 -11.18 -27.14 -33.31
CA ALA A 121 -11.62 -28.52 -33.52
C ALA A 121 -12.70 -28.61 -34.60
N ALA A 122 -13.68 -27.71 -34.59
CA ALA A 122 -14.71 -27.63 -35.63
C ALA A 122 -14.12 -27.33 -37.00
N HIS A 123 -13.20 -26.36 -37.08
CA HIS A 123 -12.48 -26.02 -38.31
C HIS A 123 -11.69 -27.21 -38.84
N HIS A 124 -10.98 -27.93 -37.99
CA HIS A 124 -10.22 -29.13 -38.38
C HIS A 124 -11.14 -30.23 -38.90
N LYS A 125 -12.27 -30.49 -38.22
CA LYS A 125 -13.28 -31.46 -38.65
C LYS A 125 -13.86 -31.13 -40.02
N ILE A 126 -14.33 -29.89 -40.19
CA ILE A 126 -14.90 -29.41 -41.46
C ILE A 126 -13.85 -29.49 -42.58
N SER A 127 -12.61 -29.05 -42.31
CA SER A 127 -11.53 -29.13 -43.30
C SER A 127 -11.27 -30.57 -43.74
N LYS A 128 -11.28 -31.52 -42.80
CA LYS A 128 -11.11 -32.95 -43.11
C LYS A 128 -12.26 -33.49 -43.98
N GLU A 129 -13.50 -33.22 -43.59
CA GLU A 129 -14.69 -33.63 -44.37
C GLU A 129 -14.67 -33.04 -45.78
N LEU A 130 -14.24 -31.78 -45.92
CA LEU A 130 -14.11 -31.10 -47.20
C LEU A 130 -13.06 -31.78 -48.09
N GLU A 131 -11.90 -32.13 -47.55
CA GLU A 131 -10.86 -32.85 -48.30
C GLU A 131 -11.30 -34.27 -48.69
N GLU A 132 -12.00 -35.00 -47.80
CA GLU A 132 -12.58 -36.31 -48.11
C GLU A 132 -13.61 -36.24 -49.24
N MET A 133 -14.48 -35.22 -49.22
CA MET A 133 -15.47 -34.98 -50.26
C MET A 133 -14.81 -34.55 -51.58
N LYS A 134 -13.80 -33.67 -51.56
CA LYS A 134 -13.02 -33.28 -52.74
C LYS A 134 -12.29 -34.47 -53.36
N SER A 135 -11.66 -35.32 -52.55
CA SER A 135 -10.97 -36.52 -53.03
C SER A 135 -11.94 -37.51 -53.67
N SER A 136 -13.14 -37.67 -53.10
CA SER A 136 -14.18 -38.53 -53.66
C SER A 136 -14.78 -37.95 -54.95
N HIS A 137 -14.91 -36.63 -55.04
CA HIS A 137 -15.36 -35.94 -56.26
C HIS A 137 -14.31 -35.98 -57.37
N ALA A 138 -13.02 -35.91 -57.04
CA ALA A 138 -11.92 -36.01 -58.01
C ALA A 138 -11.84 -37.40 -58.67
N LEU A 139 -12.31 -38.46 -58.00
CA LEU A 139 -12.45 -39.81 -58.57
C LEU A 139 -13.71 -39.98 -59.45
N ALA A 140 -14.78 -39.24 -59.17
CA ALA A 140 -16.03 -39.29 -59.93
C ALA A 140 -16.00 -38.48 -61.24
N THR A 141 -15.15 -37.45 -61.35
CA THR A 141 -15.07 -36.61 -62.56
C THR A 141 -14.11 -37.11 -63.64
N THR A 142 -13.37 -38.20 -63.42
CA THR A 142 -12.53 -38.82 -64.46
C THR A 142 -13.19 -40.03 -65.13
N SER A 143 -14.41 -40.43 -64.75
CA SER A 143 -15.16 -41.51 -65.41
C SER A 143 -16.41 -40.98 -66.13
N THR A 144 -16.38 -41.10 -67.45
CA THR A 144 -17.51 -41.07 -68.40
C THR A 144 -18.15 -39.71 -68.74
N LYS A 145 -17.44 -39.01 -69.64
CA LYS A 145 -18.00 -38.19 -70.71
C LYS A 145 -18.47 -39.12 -71.84
N GLU A 146 -19.78 -39.17 -72.12
CA GLU A 146 -20.52 -39.54 -73.36
C GLU A 146 -21.98 -39.81 -72.92
N THR A 147 -23.07 -39.31 -73.52
CA THR A 147 -23.36 -38.89 -74.89
C THR A 147 -24.50 -37.87 -74.86
N THR A 148 -24.34 -36.82 -75.66
CA THR A 148 -25.42 -36.01 -76.23
C THR A 148 -26.41 -36.88 -77.01
N GLU A 149 -27.72 -36.56 -76.98
CA GLU A 149 -28.61 -36.45 -78.14
C GLU A 149 -30.11 -36.72 -77.84
N SER A 150 -30.97 -35.85 -78.39
CA SER A 150 -32.43 -35.95 -78.63
C SER A 150 -33.37 -36.00 -77.40
N GLU A 151 -34.53 -35.36 -77.34
CA GLU A 151 -35.43 -34.82 -78.37
C GLU A 151 -36.46 -33.88 -77.67
N SER A 152 -36.78 -32.72 -78.27
CA SER A 152 -38.11 -32.08 -78.15
C SER A 152 -39.15 -32.96 -78.90
N PRO A 153 -40.50 -32.78 -78.93
CA PRO A 153 -41.30 -31.54 -78.71
C PRO A 153 -42.74 -31.73 -78.14
N LYS A 154 -43.50 -30.61 -77.96
CA LYS A 154 -44.91 -30.36 -78.37
C LYS A 154 -45.48 -29.16 -77.57
N ASP A 155 -45.77 -28.00 -78.15
CA ASP A 155 -46.83 -27.59 -79.10
C ASP A 155 -48.25 -27.46 -78.51
N GLY A 156 -48.83 -26.28 -78.78
CA GLY A 156 -50.26 -25.96 -78.83
C GLY A 156 -50.80 -25.23 -77.60
N LEU A 157 -51.48 -24.07 -77.68
CA LEU A 157 -51.97 -23.23 -78.78
C LEU A 157 -52.20 -21.82 -78.21
#